data_AF-F8AYH6-F1
#
_entry.id   AF-F8AYH6-F1
#
_cell.length_a   1.000
_cell.length_b   1.000
_cell.length_c   1.000
_cell.angle_alpha   90.00
_cell.angle_beta   90.00
_cell.angle_gamma   90.00
#
_symmetry.space_group_name_H-M   'P 1'
#
loop_
_entity.id
_entity.type
_entity.pdbx_description
1 polymer ?
#
loop_
_entity_poly.entity_id
_entity_poly.type
_entity_poly.pdbx_seq_one_letter_code
_entity_poly.pdbx_strand_id
1 'polypeptide(L)'
;MVLLVALAATGVLWTAFAPRGTAEDTAATNEAVRAGQALYLQGCSSCHGLQGQGGNQAPSLIGVGSAAVDFQVSTGRMPLAAPGAQAKRKDPIYSQTQIDQLAAYIDSLGGGPRKPVIDEAEWSDADLAHGGELYRANCAQCHQAAGAGAPLTYGKYAPDLSHATPVQIIEAMRTGPESMPLFGPGQVDNADAVAIAKYIRHVSEAPAAGGHGLGKYGPVPEGLLAWLVGIGGLLAVCLWIGARQKV
;
A
#
# COMPACT_ATOMS: atom_id res chain seq x y z
N MET A 1 14.73 20.29 55.11
CA MET A 1 15.79 19.47 54.48
C MET A 1 15.28 18.17 53.88
N VAL A 2 14.50 17.34 54.60
CA VAL A 2 14.01 16.04 54.08
C VAL A 2 13.24 16.15 52.76
N LEU A 3 12.38 17.16 52.61
CA LEU A 3 11.64 17.43 51.37
C LEU A 3 12.54 17.80 50.18
N LEU A 4 13.62 18.55 50.42
CA LEU A 4 14.58 18.92 49.38
C LEU A 4 15.41 17.71 48.94
N VAL A 5 15.78 16.85 49.89
CA VAL A 5 16.49 15.59 49.59
C VAL A 5 15.59 14.62 48.84
N ALA A 6 14.30 14.52 49.22
CA ALA A 6 13.33 13.67 48.53
C ALA A 6 13.08 14.14 47.09
N LEU A 7 12.87 15.45 46.87
CA LEU A 7 12.68 16.02 45.54
C LEU A 7 13.92 15.88 44.65
N ALA A 8 15.11 16.08 45.22
CA ALA A 8 16.36 15.85 44.52
C ALA A 8 16.54 14.37 44.15
N ALA A 9 16.25 13.45 45.07
CA ALA A 9 16.32 12.01 44.80
C ALA A 9 15.34 11.60 43.70
N THR A 10 14.08 12.06 43.75
CA THR A 10 13.09 11.78 42.69
C THR A 10 13.47 12.39 41.35
N GLY A 11 14.08 13.58 41.33
CA GLY A 11 14.57 14.21 40.12
C GLY A 11 15.72 13.43 39.48
N VAL A 12 16.69 12.99 40.28
CA VAL A 12 17.83 12.18 39.81
C VAL A 12 17.35 10.81 39.31
N LEU A 13 16.46 10.15 40.05
CA LEU A 13 15.85 8.89 39.61
C LEU A 13 15.07 9.08 38.30
N TRP A 14 14.28 10.15 38.17
CA TRP A 14 13.58 10.44 36.92
C TRP A 14 14.55 10.66 35.75
N THR A 15 15.65 11.40 35.94
CA THR A 15 16.65 11.59 34.87
C THR A 15 17.38 10.32 34.48
N ALA A 16 17.56 9.37 35.41
CA ALA A 16 18.20 8.09 35.13
C ALA A 16 17.28 7.11 34.37
N PHE A 17 15.97 7.20 34.58
CA PHE A 17 14.96 6.30 34.00
C PHE A 17 14.08 6.93 32.92
N ALA A 18 14.22 8.24 32.65
CA ALA A 18 13.46 8.90 31.59
C ALA A 18 13.83 8.32 30.21
N PRO A 19 12.84 8.11 29.32
CA PRO A 19 13.10 7.75 27.93
C PRO A 19 14.04 8.79 27.29
N ARG A 20 15.14 8.32 26.71
CA ARG A 20 16.08 9.19 25.99
C ARG A 20 15.51 9.47 24.60
N GLY A 21 14.55 10.40 24.50
CA GLY A 21 14.35 11.16 23.28
C GLY A 21 15.39 12.28 23.26
N THR A 22 16.19 12.39 22.20
CA THR A 22 17.16 13.48 22.13
C THR A 22 16.45 14.79 21.76
N ALA A 23 16.96 15.92 22.25
CA ALA A 23 16.45 17.23 21.83
C ALA A 23 16.54 17.44 20.30
N GLU A 24 17.48 16.74 19.67
CA GLU A 24 17.72 16.70 18.23
C GLU A 24 16.57 16.01 17.48
N ASP A 25 16.08 14.86 17.97
CA ASP A 25 14.90 14.17 17.39
C ASP A 25 13.63 15.04 17.43
N THR A 26 13.46 15.79 18.52
CA THR A 26 12.32 16.69 18.69
C THR A 26 12.40 17.88 17.75
N ALA A 27 13.60 18.47 17.59
CA ALA A 27 13.82 19.57 16.66
C ALA A 27 13.61 19.14 15.20
N ALA A 28 14.13 17.98 14.80
CA ALA A 28 13.96 17.42 13.47
C ALA A 28 12.49 17.11 13.15
N THR A 29 11.75 16.54 14.11
CA THR A 29 10.31 16.29 13.97
C THR A 29 9.52 17.59 13.78
N ASN A 30 9.83 18.62 14.58
CA ASN A 30 9.17 19.92 14.45
C ASN A 30 9.46 20.60 13.11
N GLU A 31 10.67 20.44 12.57
CA GLU A 31 11.00 20.95 11.24
C GLU A 31 10.24 20.21 10.13
N ALA A 32 10.15 18.88 10.20
CA ALA A 32 9.39 18.08 9.25
C ALA A 32 7.90 18.46 9.23
N VAL A 33 7.29 18.65 10.41
CA VAL A 33 5.89 19.10 10.56
C VAL A 33 5.69 20.49 9.96
N ARG A 34 6.61 21.44 10.20
CA ARG A 34 6.52 22.80 9.63
C ARG A 34 6.65 22.80 8.11
N ALA A 35 7.61 22.02 7.57
CA ALA A 35 7.78 21.88 6.13
C ALA A 35 6.55 21.21 5.49
N GLY A 36 6.02 20.17 6.12
CA GLY A 36 4.79 19.48 5.72
C GLY A 36 3.59 20.40 5.69
N GLN A 37 3.43 21.26 6.70
CA GLN A 37 2.35 22.26 6.73
C GLN A 37 2.44 23.23 5.55
N ALA A 38 3.63 23.69 5.19
CA ALA A 38 3.81 24.59 4.05
C ALA A 38 3.39 23.91 2.72
N LEU A 39 3.78 22.64 2.52
CA LEU A 39 3.36 21.85 1.35
C LEU A 39 1.85 21.63 1.34
N TYR A 40 1.26 21.29 2.50
CA TYR A 40 -0.16 21.07 2.67
C TYR A 40 -0.99 22.30 2.30
N LEU A 41 -0.57 23.48 2.76
CA LEU A 41 -1.25 24.74 2.46
C LEU A 41 -1.26 25.05 0.96
N GLN A 42 -0.22 24.66 0.22
CA GLN A 42 -0.11 24.87 -1.21
C GLN A 42 -0.91 23.86 -2.04
N GLY A 43 -0.92 22.58 -1.64
CA GLY A 43 -1.40 21.48 -2.49
C GLY A 43 -2.72 20.82 -2.05
N CYS A 44 -3.10 20.92 -0.78
CA CYS A 44 -4.16 20.08 -0.21
C CYS A 44 -5.27 20.88 0.49
N SER A 45 -4.93 22.05 1.04
CA SER A 45 -5.82 22.83 1.92
C SER A 45 -7.10 23.34 1.25
N SER A 46 -7.10 23.53 -0.07
CA SER A 46 -8.27 23.99 -0.83
C SER A 46 -9.42 22.99 -0.80
N CYS A 47 -9.13 21.69 -0.71
CA CYS A 47 -10.12 20.62 -0.64
C CYS A 47 -10.30 20.09 0.78
N HIS A 48 -9.20 19.90 1.52
CA HIS A 48 -9.21 19.28 2.86
C HIS A 48 -9.29 20.31 4.01
N GLY A 49 -9.44 21.60 3.70
CA GLY A 49 -9.51 22.69 4.68
C GLY A 49 -8.14 23.14 5.19
N LEU A 50 -8.05 24.33 5.79
CA LEU A 50 -6.76 24.90 6.23
C LEU A 50 -6.06 24.09 7.33
N GLN A 51 -6.78 23.24 8.07
CA GLN A 51 -6.28 22.45 9.20
C GLN A 51 -6.63 20.97 9.07
N GLY A 52 -6.89 20.48 7.85
CA GLY A 52 -7.24 19.06 7.61
C GLY A 52 -8.64 18.65 8.08
N GLN A 53 -9.48 19.61 8.48
CA GLN A 53 -10.83 19.33 8.98
C GLN A 53 -11.80 18.80 7.90
N GLY A 54 -11.41 18.83 6.63
CA GLY A 54 -12.23 18.43 5.50
C GLY A 54 -13.26 19.49 5.12
N GLY A 55 -14.17 19.11 4.23
CA GLY A 55 -15.28 19.94 3.79
C GLY A 55 -16.16 19.21 2.77
N ASN A 56 -16.93 19.97 1.99
CA ASN A 56 -17.82 19.39 0.97
C ASN A 56 -17.07 18.76 -0.20
N GLN A 57 -15.81 19.16 -0.44
CA GLN A 57 -15.01 18.69 -1.57
C GLN A 57 -14.19 17.45 -1.25
N ALA A 58 -13.72 17.30 -0.01
CA ALA A 58 -12.87 16.20 0.40
C ALA A 58 -13.04 15.88 1.90
N PRO A 59 -12.81 14.63 2.32
CA PRO A 59 -12.97 14.22 3.71
C PRO A 59 -11.94 14.87 4.64
N SER A 60 -12.18 14.77 5.95
CA SER A 60 -11.17 15.15 6.93
C SER A 60 -9.95 14.24 6.85
N LEU A 61 -8.78 14.83 7.10
CA LEU A 61 -7.49 14.13 7.25
C LEU A 61 -7.10 13.98 8.73
N ILE A 62 -7.91 14.45 9.67
CA ILE A 62 -7.63 14.31 11.10
C ILE A 62 -7.80 12.82 11.47
N GLY A 63 -6.76 12.23 12.05
CA GLY A 63 -6.79 10.83 12.52
C GLY A 63 -6.54 9.77 11.44
N VAL A 64 -6.30 10.15 10.19
CA VAL A 64 -6.03 9.19 9.09
C VAL A 64 -4.64 8.55 9.18
N GLY A 65 -3.71 9.21 9.88
CA GLY A 65 -2.34 8.75 10.09
C GLY A 65 -1.38 8.96 8.92
N SER A 66 -0.09 8.92 9.23
CA SER A 66 0.99 9.05 8.24
C SER A 66 0.97 7.96 7.15
N ALA A 67 0.54 6.72 7.47
CA ALA A 67 0.46 5.63 6.49
C ALA A 67 -0.53 5.92 5.35
N ALA A 68 -1.67 6.56 5.66
CA ALA A 68 -2.66 6.90 4.64
C ALA A 68 -2.13 7.98 3.70
N VAL A 69 -1.40 8.96 4.24
CA VAL A 69 -0.80 10.03 3.44
C VAL A 69 0.29 9.50 2.54
N ASP A 70 1.24 8.71 3.09
CA ASP A 70 2.28 8.11 2.25
C ASP A 70 1.65 7.26 1.16
N PHE A 71 0.77 6.31 1.49
CA PHE A 71 0.14 5.46 0.48
C PHE A 71 -0.55 6.26 -0.63
N GLN A 72 -1.37 7.26 -0.28
CA GLN A 72 -2.12 8.01 -1.28
C GLN A 72 -1.22 8.88 -2.15
N VAL A 73 -0.17 9.48 -1.58
CA VAL A 73 0.71 10.40 -2.30
C VAL A 73 1.85 9.67 -3.04
N SER A 74 2.45 8.64 -2.43
CA SER A 74 3.51 7.80 -3.01
C SER A 74 3.01 6.87 -4.11
N THR A 75 1.70 6.58 -4.15
CA THR A 75 1.06 5.93 -5.30
C THR A 75 0.52 6.94 -6.33
N GLY A 76 0.71 8.24 -6.10
CA GLY A 76 0.25 9.32 -6.95
C GLY A 76 -1.28 9.41 -7.07
N ARG A 77 -2.05 8.74 -6.20
CA ARG A 77 -3.51 8.86 -6.18
C ARG A 77 -3.92 10.26 -5.75
N MET A 78 -3.25 10.77 -4.72
CA MET A 78 -3.34 12.15 -4.25
C MET A 78 -2.09 12.95 -4.67
N PRO A 79 -2.24 14.22 -5.05
CA PRO A 79 -3.50 14.95 -5.21
C PRO A 79 -4.39 14.38 -6.33
N LEU A 80 -5.70 14.36 -6.08
CA LEU A 80 -6.67 13.80 -7.01
C LEU A 80 -6.85 14.72 -8.21
N ALA A 81 -6.67 14.19 -9.42
CA ALA A 81 -6.78 14.99 -10.65
C ALA A 81 -8.24 15.34 -10.99
N ALA A 82 -9.16 14.41 -10.79
CA ALA A 82 -10.59 14.60 -11.02
C ALA A 82 -11.42 13.57 -10.22
N PRO A 83 -12.65 13.91 -9.82
CA PRO A 83 -13.57 12.93 -9.23
C PRO A 83 -13.86 11.77 -10.18
N GLY A 84 -14.00 10.57 -9.63
CA GLY A 84 -14.33 9.36 -10.38
C GLY A 84 -14.74 8.23 -9.44
N ALA A 85 -15.01 7.05 -10.00
CA ALA A 85 -15.40 5.88 -9.21
C ALA A 85 -14.34 5.49 -8.16
N GLN A 86 -13.05 5.67 -8.48
CA GLN A 86 -11.92 5.37 -7.61
C GLN A 86 -10.70 6.19 -8.03
N ALA A 87 -9.82 6.53 -7.09
CA ALA A 87 -8.56 7.21 -7.38
C ALA A 87 -7.57 6.29 -8.12
N LYS A 88 -7.25 6.64 -9.37
CA LYS A 88 -6.26 5.92 -10.20
C LYS A 88 -4.83 6.22 -9.74
N ARG A 89 -3.98 5.18 -9.79
CA ARG A 89 -2.51 5.30 -9.62
C ARG A 89 -1.96 6.23 -10.72
N LYS A 90 -1.03 7.11 -10.35
CA LYS A 90 -0.31 8.02 -11.24
C LYS A 90 1.13 8.14 -10.76
N ASP A 91 1.98 8.81 -11.54
CA ASP A 91 3.32 9.17 -11.07
C ASP A 91 3.20 10.18 -9.91
N PRO A 92 3.90 9.95 -8.78
CA PRO A 92 3.95 10.90 -7.69
C PRO A 92 4.57 12.22 -8.13
N ILE A 93 3.95 13.34 -7.73
CA ILE A 93 4.48 14.69 -8.00
C ILE A 93 5.35 15.23 -6.86
N TYR A 94 5.32 14.58 -5.70
CA TYR A 94 6.12 14.91 -4.53
C TYR A 94 7.27 13.91 -4.40
N SER A 95 8.43 14.39 -3.94
CA SER A 95 9.54 13.49 -3.57
C SER A 95 9.23 12.73 -2.29
N GLN A 96 9.93 11.63 -2.03
CA GLN A 96 9.74 10.86 -0.80
C GLN A 96 9.90 11.73 0.47
N THR A 97 10.88 12.63 0.49
CA THR A 97 11.08 13.56 1.62
C THR A 97 9.89 14.50 1.81
N GLN A 98 9.29 15.00 0.72
CA GLN A 98 8.09 15.85 0.81
C GLN A 98 6.87 15.05 1.28
N ILE A 99 6.76 13.79 0.85
CA ILE A 99 5.71 12.86 1.30
C ILE A 99 5.84 12.61 2.80
N ASP A 100 7.05 12.33 3.29
CA ASP A 100 7.30 12.10 4.72
C ASP A 100 6.99 13.36 5.55
N GLN A 101 7.31 14.56 5.03
CA GLN A 101 6.95 15.84 5.65
C GLN A 101 5.43 16.04 5.71
N LEU A 102 4.72 15.82 4.61
CA LEU A 102 3.25 15.87 4.55
C LEU A 102 2.63 14.88 5.54
N ALA A 103 3.14 13.65 5.56
CA ALA A 103 2.68 12.60 6.45
C ALA A 103 2.91 12.97 7.92
N ALA A 104 4.06 13.53 8.29
CA ALA A 104 4.36 14.02 9.63
C ALA A 104 3.41 15.16 10.06
N TYR A 105 3.12 16.11 9.16
CA TYR A 105 2.17 17.18 9.45
C TYR A 105 0.76 16.62 9.73
N ILE A 106 0.25 15.75 8.86
CA ILE A 106 -1.09 15.16 9.06
C ILE A 106 -1.15 14.28 10.32
N ASP A 107 -0.10 13.51 10.61
CA ASP A 107 -0.01 12.72 11.85
C ASP A 107 -0.10 13.61 13.09
N SER A 108 0.47 14.83 13.04
CA SER A 108 0.37 15.81 14.14
C SER A 108 -1.05 16.34 14.40
N LEU A 109 -1.96 16.23 13.43
CA LEU A 109 -3.34 16.75 13.54
C LEU A 109 -4.29 15.79 14.29
N GLY A 110 -3.93 14.52 14.47
CA GLY A 110 -4.80 13.57 15.17
C GLY A 110 -4.28 12.13 15.26
N GLY A 111 -3.05 11.86 14.81
CA GLY A 111 -2.46 10.53 14.75
C GLY A 111 -3.13 9.61 13.74
N GLY A 112 -3.03 8.31 13.98
CA GLY A 112 -3.59 7.25 13.14
C GLY A 112 -2.56 6.13 12.88
N PRO A 113 -2.83 5.24 11.92
CA PRO A 113 -1.86 4.25 11.48
C PRO A 113 -0.58 4.93 10.97
N ARG A 114 0.56 4.54 11.55
CA ARG A 114 1.86 5.10 11.17
C ARG A 114 2.46 4.35 9.98
N LYS A 115 3.20 5.07 9.15
CA LYS A 115 3.99 4.48 8.06
C LYS A 115 4.86 3.32 8.61
N PRO A 116 4.77 2.11 8.04
CA PRO A 116 5.54 0.98 8.51
C PRO A 116 7.02 1.16 8.16
N VAL A 117 7.89 0.77 9.10
CA VAL A 117 9.32 0.61 8.86
C VAL A 117 9.57 -0.88 8.75
N ILE A 118 10.10 -1.31 7.61
CA ILE A 118 10.45 -2.72 7.36
C ILE A 118 11.97 -2.75 7.32
N ASP A 119 12.59 -3.44 8.27
CA ASP A 119 14.04 -3.64 8.23
C ASP A 119 14.41 -4.85 7.34
N GLU A 120 15.68 -4.91 6.92
CA GLU A 120 16.13 -5.96 6.00
C GLU A 120 16.07 -7.36 6.62
N ALA A 121 16.26 -7.47 7.94
CA ALA A 121 16.23 -8.74 8.65
C ALA A 121 14.78 -9.26 8.74
N GLU A 122 13.84 -8.41 9.14
CA GLU A 122 12.40 -8.68 9.17
C GLU A 122 11.90 -9.12 7.78
N TRP A 123 12.31 -8.41 6.73
CA TRP A 123 11.96 -8.80 5.35
C TRP A 123 12.55 -10.15 4.96
N SER A 124 13.84 -10.38 5.26
CA SER A 124 14.55 -11.63 4.95
C SER A 124 13.94 -12.83 5.68
N ASP A 125 13.56 -12.65 6.94
CA ASP A 125 13.07 -13.72 7.82
C ASP A 125 11.56 -13.96 7.70
N ALA A 126 10.79 -13.05 7.06
CA ALA A 126 9.35 -13.23 6.94
C ALA A 126 8.98 -14.53 6.17
N ASP A 127 8.01 -15.28 6.71
CA ASP A 127 7.61 -16.58 6.17
C ASP A 127 6.75 -16.40 4.89
N LEU A 128 7.33 -16.76 3.75
CA LEU A 128 6.69 -16.67 2.44
C LEU A 128 5.45 -17.58 2.32
N ALA A 129 5.51 -18.78 2.90
CA ALA A 129 4.43 -19.77 2.79
C ALA A 129 3.22 -19.32 3.62
N HIS A 130 3.47 -18.92 4.87
CA HIS A 130 2.45 -18.36 5.77
C HIS A 130 1.82 -17.10 5.18
N GLY A 131 2.63 -16.17 4.64
CA GLY A 131 2.13 -14.99 3.94
C GLY A 131 1.21 -15.32 2.76
N GLY A 132 1.52 -16.40 2.03
CA GLY A 132 0.68 -16.91 0.95
C GLY A 132 -0.65 -17.49 1.43
N GLU A 133 -0.67 -18.19 2.57
CA GLU A 133 -1.90 -18.69 3.18
C GLU A 133 -2.82 -17.53 3.59
N LEU A 134 -2.27 -16.54 4.28
CA LEU A 134 -2.99 -15.34 4.68
C LEU A 134 -3.53 -14.56 3.48
N TYR A 135 -2.73 -14.39 2.43
CA TYR A 135 -3.15 -13.71 1.21
C TYR A 135 -4.33 -14.43 0.53
N ARG A 136 -4.25 -15.76 0.39
CA ARG A 136 -5.33 -16.54 -0.23
C ARG A 136 -6.62 -16.50 0.60
N ALA A 137 -6.49 -16.51 1.92
CA ALA A 137 -7.64 -16.44 2.82
C ALA A 137 -8.32 -15.05 2.82
N ASN A 138 -7.55 -13.96 2.74
CA ASN A 138 -8.06 -12.62 3.02
C ASN A 138 -8.09 -11.66 1.81
N CYS A 139 -7.24 -11.86 0.80
CA CYS A 139 -6.98 -10.85 -0.23
C CYS A 139 -7.34 -11.33 -1.65
N ALA A 140 -7.12 -12.63 -1.93
CA ALA A 140 -7.27 -13.20 -3.27
C ALA A 140 -8.70 -13.12 -3.83
N GLN A 141 -9.71 -13.01 -2.96
CA GLN A 141 -11.11 -12.85 -3.38
C GLN A 141 -11.33 -11.57 -4.20
N CYS A 142 -10.55 -10.52 -3.92
CA CYS A 142 -10.61 -9.25 -4.64
C CYS A 142 -9.44 -9.11 -5.61
N HIS A 143 -8.22 -9.45 -5.20
CA HIS A 143 -7.01 -9.20 -5.99
C HIS A 143 -6.59 -10.36 -6.91
N GLN A 144 -7.39 -11.44 -6.97
CA GLN A 144 -7.05 -12.71 -7.62
C GLN A 144 -5.87 -13.44 -6.99
N ALA A 145 -5.73 -14.74 -7.28
CA ALA A 145 -4.67 -15.57 -6.71
C ALA A 145 -3.25 -15.05 -7.01
N ALA A 146 -3.06 -14.39 -8.16
CA ALA A 146 -1.79 -13.85 -8.62
C ALA A 146 -1.61 -12.34 -8.34
N GLY A 147 -2.55 -11.68 -7.66
CA GLY A 147 -2.47 -10.23 -7.42
C GLY A 147 -2.79 -9.35 -8.62
N ALA A 148 -3.31 -9.90 -9.72
CA ALA A 148 -3.59 -9.18 -10.96
C ALA A 148 -4.79 -8.20 -10.87
N GLY A 149 -5.58 -8.27 -9.80
CA GLY A 149 -6.76 -7.42 -9.60
C GLY A 149 -8.03 -7.95 -10.27
N ALA A 150 -9.16 -7.31 -9.98
CA ALA A 150 -10.47 -7.65 -10.50
C ALA A 150 -11.44 -6.45 -10.47
N PRO A 151 -12.43 -6.38 -11.38
CA PRO A 151 -13.49 -5.37 -11.30
C PRO A 151 -14.37 -5.55 -10.05
N LEU A 152 -14.83 -4.45 -9.49
CA LEU A 152 -15.78 -4.38 -8.38
C LEU A 152 -17.06 -3.66 -8.83
N THR A 153 -18.03 -3.54 -7.92
CA THR A 153 -19.30 -2.85 -8.16
C THR A 153 -19.09 -1.35 -8.41
N TYR A 154 -20.03 -0.73 -9.14
CA TYR A 154 -20.06 0.73 -9.39
C TYR A 154 -18.81 1.31 -10.07
N GLY A 155 -18.14 0.52 -10.91
CA GLY A 155 -16.96 0.96 -11.66
C GLY A 155 -15.68 1.05 -10.83
N LYS A 156 -15.70 0.60 -9.58
CA LYS A 156 -14.49 0.38 -8.77
C LYS A 156 -13.77 -0.89 -9.20
N TYR A 157 -12.53 -1.07 -8.77
CA TYR A 157 -11.75 -2.27 -9.04
C TYR A 157 -10.68 -2.50 -7.96
N ALA A 158 -10.37 -3.76 -7.72
CA ALA A 158 -9.16 -4.14 -7.01
C ALA A 158 -7.98 -3.98 -7.98
N PRO A 159 -6.99 -3.11 -7.68
CA PRO A 159 -5.86 -2.89 -8.58
C PRO A 159 -4.91 -4.09 -8.64
N ASP A 160 -4.15 -4.16 -9.73
CA ASP A 160 -2.97 -5.01 -9.84
C ASP A 160 -1.92 -4.59 -8.79
N LEU A 161 -1.36 -5.58 -8.11
CA LEU A 161 -0.41 -5.42 -7.01
C LEU A 161 1.05 -5.49 -7.47
N SER A 162 1.32 -5.84 -8.73
CA SER A 162 2.68 -6.04 -9.24
C SER A 162 3.60 -4.82 -9.11
N HIS A 163 3.02 -3.62 -9.16
CA HIS A 163 3.71 -2.34 -9.06
C HIS A 163 3.77 -1.75 -7.64
N ALA A 164 3.21 -2.43 -6.64
CA ALA A 164 3.19 -1.93 -5.26
C ALA A 164 4.48 -2.28 -4.51
N THR A 165 5.05 -1.30 -3.81
CA THR A 165 6.19 -1.55 -2.92
C THR A 165 5.74 -2.29 -1.65
N PRO A 166 6.64 -2.96 -0.92
CA PRO A 166 6.31 -3.60 0.36
C PRO A 166 5.61 -2.66 1.34
N VAL A 167 6.13 -1.43 1.47
CA VAL A 167 5.54 -0.38 2.32
C VAL A 167 4.13 -0.04 1.87
N GLN A 168 3.90 0.20 0.58
CA GLN A 168 2.57 0.51 0.04
C GLN A 168 1.56 -0.62 0.26
N ILE A 169 2.01 -1.88 0.21
CA ILE A 169 1.15 -3.05 0.47
C ILE A 169 0.68 -3.04 1.93
N ILE A 170 1.60 -2.84 2.87
CA ILE A 170 1.27 -2.79 4.30
C ILE A 170 0.39 -1.58 4.61
N GLU A 171 0.70 -0.40 4.07
CA GLU A 171 -0.12 0.79 4.28
C GLU A 171 -1.54 0.61 3.72
N ALA A 172 -1.70 -0.02 2.54
CA ALA A 172 -3.02 -0.34 2.01
C ALA A 172 -3.81 -1.24 2.97
N MET A 173 -3.18 -2.26 3.55
CA MET A 173 -3.83 -3.11 4.56
C MET A 173 -4.23 -2.31 5.80
N ARG A 174 -3.36 -1.42 6.29
CA ARG A 174 -3.59 -0.65 7.53
C ARG A 174 -4.59 0.49 7.37
N THR A 175 -4.78 0.99 6.15
CA THR A 175 -5.60 2.19 5.89
C THR A 175 -6.91 1.88 5.18
N GLY A 176 -7.03 0.71 4.54
CA GLY A 176 -8.25 0.28 3.84
C GLY A 176 -8.68 1.26 2.76
N PRO A 177 -7.85 1.54 1.73
CA PRO A 177 -8.18 2.55 0.73
C PRO A 177 -9.40 2.15 -0.07
N GLU A 178 -10.27 3.13 -0.34
CA GLU A 178 -11.41 3.03 -1.25
C GLU A 178 -12.50 2.04 -0.82
N SER A 179 -12.39 0.78 -1.24
CA SER A 179 -13.33 -0.29 -0.88
C SER A 179 -12.62 -1.51 -0.32
N MET A 180 -11.30 -1.41 -0.14
CA MET A 180 -10.53 -2.41 0.57
C MET A 180 -10.84 -2.29 2.07
N PRO A 181 -11.18 -3.40 2.76
CA PRO A 181 -11.37 -3.36 4.20
C PRO A 181 -10.05 -3.03 4.93
N LEU A 182 -10.16 -2.44 6.11
CA LEU A 182 -9.02 -2.14 6.96
C LEU A 182 -8.63 -3.38 7.78
N PHE A 183 -7.36 -3.75 7.74
CA PHE A 183 -6.76 -4.85 8.49
C PHE A 183 -5.86 -4.28 9.59
N GLY A 184 -6.42 -4.15 10.79
CA GLY A 184 -5.68 -3.67 11.96
C GLY A 184 -4.71 -4.73 12.53
N PRO A 185 -3.81 -4.34 13.45
CA PRO A 185 -2.84 -5.25 14.08
C PRO A 185 -3.46 -6.45 14.82
N GLY A 186 -4.73 -6.36 15.21
CA GLY A 186 -5.44 -7.47 15.86
C GLY A 186 -5.96 -8.55 14.89
N GLN A 187 -5.98 -8.29 13.58
CA GLN A 187 -6.39 -9.25 12.56
C GLN A 187 -5.20 -9.75 11.73
N VAL A 188 -4.30 -8.83 11.38
CA VAL A 188 -3.05 -9.13 10.68
C VAL A 188 -1.98 -8.37 11.46
N ASP A 189 -1.15 -9.06 12.23
CA ASP A 189 -0.09 -8.38 12.97
C ASP A 189 1.01 -7.85 12.03
N ASN A 190 2.11 -7.29 12.57
CA ASN A 190 3.16 -6.73 11.73
C ASN A 190 3.96 -7.83 10.99
N ALA A 191 4.25 -8.95 11.64
CA ALA A 191 4.99 -10.04 11.01
C ALA A 191 4.15 -10.67 9.88
N ASP A 192 2.86 -10.87 10.11
CA ASP A 192 1.90 -11.33 9.12
C ASP A 192 1.79 -10.35 7.94
N ALA A 193 1.76 -9.04 8.22
CA ALA A 193 1.69 -8.03 7.17
C ALA A 193 2.95 -8.03 6.28
N VAL A 194 4.13 -8.18 6.87
CA VAL A 194 5.39 -8.31 6.12
C VAL A 194 5.43 -9.62 5.34
N ALA A 195 4.97 -10.73 5.91
CA ALA A 195 4.87 -12.01 5.22
C ALA A 195 3.94 -11.95 4.00
N ILE A 196 2.76 -11.31 4.13
CA ILE A 196 1.83 -11.07 3.01
C ILE A 196 2.49 -10.19 1.94
N ALA A 197 3.16 -9.10 2.33
CA ALA A 197 3.86 -8.22 1.40
C ALA A 197 4.97 -8.96 0.63
N LYS A 198 5.74 -9.81 1.33
CA LYS A 198 6.78 -10.67 0.73
C LYS A 198 6.18 -11.66 -0.25
N TYR A 199 5.06 -12.28 0.08
CA TYR A 199 4.33 -13.16 -0.83
C TYR A 199 3.87 -12.45 -2.10
N ILE A 200 3.27 -11.26 -1.97
CA ILE A 200 2.81 -10.47 -3.12
C ILE A 200 3.98 -10.09 -4.04
N ARG A 201 5.13 -9.64 -3.46
CA ARG A 201 6.33 -9.36 -4.26
C ARG A 201 6.84 -10.60 -4.97
N HIS A 202 6.93 -11.72 -4.26
CA HIS A 202 7.36 -12.99 -4.84
C HIS A 202 6.47 -13.41 -6.01
N VAL A 203 5.15 -13.40 -5.87
CA VAL A 203 4.22 -13.83 -6.94
C VAL A 203 4.25 -12.88 -8.14
N SER A 204 4.51 -11.59 -7.90
CA SER A 204 4.61 -10.58 -8.94
C SER A 204 5.89 -10.73 -9.77
N GLU A 205 7.03 -10.95 -9.10
CA GLU A 205 8.36 -11.03 -9.71
C GLU A 205 8.73 -12.43 -10.22
N ALA A 206 8.13 -13.48 -9.65
CA ALA A 206 8.45 -14.85 -10.03
C ALA A 206 8.12 -15.09 -11.52
N PRO A 207 9.06 -15.69 -12.28
CA PRO A 207 8.85 -16.02 -13.68
C PRO A 207 7.72 -17.04 -13.80
N ALA A 208 6.97 -16.96 -14.90
CA ALA A 208 5.91 -17.92 -15.18
C ALA A 208 6.52 -19.30 -15.44
N ALA A 209 6.13 -20.29 -14.63
CA ALA A 209 6.52 -21.68 -14.86
C ALA A 209 5.79 -22.23 -16.09
N GLY A 210 6.54 -22.79 -17.05
CA GLY A 210 5.95 -23.48 -18.20
C GLY A 210 5.59 -22.63 -19.42
N GLY A 211 6.05 -21.36 -19.50
CA GLY A 211 5.90 -20.53 -20.69
C GLY A 211 5.40 -19.12 -20.39
N HIS A 212 4.65 -18.54 -21.33
CA HIS A 212 4.14 -17.17 -21.19
C HIS A 212 2.95 -17.13 -20.22
N GLY A 213 2.98 -16.26 -19.21
CA GLY A 213 1.97 -16.20 -18.14
C GLY A 213 0.62 -15.58 -18.51
N LEU A 214 0.45 -15.03 -19.73
CA LEU A 214 -0.80 -14.44 -20.25
C LEU A 214 -1.51 -13.47 -19.27
N GLY A 215 -0.72 -12.67 -18.55
CA GLY A 215 -1.24 -11.72 -17.55
C GLY A 215 -1.69 -12.34 -16.22
N LYS A 216 -1.47 -13.65 -16.02
CA LYS A 216 -1.79 -14.40 -14.79
C LYS A 216 -3.27 -14.36 -14.39
N TYR A 217 -4.18 -14.09 -15.34
CA TYR A 217 -5.64 -14.10 -15.13
C TYR A 217 -6.26 -15.52 -15.21
N GLY A 218 -5.46 -16.52 -15.58
CA GLY A 218 -5.86 -17.93 -15.62
C GLY A 218 -6.70 -18.31 -16.86
N PRO A 219 -7.80 -19.06 -16.69
CA PRO A 219 -8.39 -19.86 -17.77
C PRO A 219 -9.02 -19.05 -18.91
N VAL A 220 -9.34 -17.77 -18.69
CA VAL A 220 -9.99 -16.94 -19.72
C VAL A 220 -9.04 -16.61 -20.88
N PRO A 221 -7.89 -15.94 -20.67
CA PRO A 221 -6.93 -15.70 -21.75
C PRO A 221 -6.30 -16.99 -22.27
N GLU A 222 -6.06 -17.98 -21.39
CA GLU A 222 -5.56 -19.30 -21.78
C GLU A 222 -6.54 -20.01 -22.73
N GLY A 223 -7.83 -20.00 -22.41
CA GLY A 223 -8.89 -20.56 -23.23
C GLY A 223 -9.02 -19.86 -24.58
N LEU A 224 -8.93 -18.52 -24.61
CA LEU A 224 -8.94 -17.75 -25.86
C LEU A 224 -7.77 -18.14 -26.76
N LEU A 225 -6.57 -18.27 -26.20
CA LEU A 225 -5.38 -18.71 -26.95
C LEU A 225 -5.55 -20.15 -27.45
N ALA A 226 -6.05 -21.06 -26.60
CA ALA A 226 -6.32 -22.44 -26.96
C ALA A 226 -7.32 -22.55 -28.13
N TRP A 227 -8.35 -21.70 -28.15
CA TRP A 227 -9.32 -21.66 -29.25
C TRP A 227 -8.72 -21.09 -30.55
N LEU A 228 -8.09 -19.91 -30.48
CA LEU A 228 -7.62 -19.22 -31.66
C LEU A 228 -6.38 -19.88 -32.29
N VAL A 229 -5.41 -20.27 -31.45
CA VAL A 229 -4.14 -20.83 -31.92
C VAL A 229 -4.19 -22.35 -31.94
N GLY A 230 -4.67 -22.98 -30.87
CA GLY A 230 -4.76 -24.43 -30.77
C GLY A 230 -5.76 -25.00 -31.76
N ILE A 231 -7.06 -24.77 -31.52
CA ILE A 231 -8.14 -25.29 -32.36
C ILE A 231 -8.09 -24.68 -33.75
N GLY A 232 -7.92 -23.36 -33.86
CA GLY A 232 -7.78 -22.69 -35.16
C GLY A 232 -6.62 -23.23 -36.00
N GLY A 233 -5.46 -23.49 -35.39
CA GLY A 233 -4.31 -24.10 -36.06
C GLY A 233 -4.59 -25.54 -36.51
N LEU A 234 -5.22 -26.36 -35.65
CA LEU A 234 -5.60 -27.72 -36.00
C LEU A 234 -6.59 -27.75 -37.17
N LEU A 235 -7.60 -26.88 -37.17
CA LEU A 235 -8.56 -26.77 -38.27
C LEU A 235 -7.87 -26.37 -39.59
N ALA A 236 -6.94 -25.43 -39.55
CA ALA A 236 -6.16 -25.05 -40.73
C ALA A 236 -5.35 -26.22 -41.30
N VAL A 237 -4.72 -27.02 -40.45
CA VAL A 237 -3.98 -28.23 -40.85
C VAL A 237 -4.94 -29.27 -41.44
N CYS A 238 -6.09 -29.53 -40.81
CA CYS A 238 -7.09 -30.47 -41.35
C CYS A 238 -7.59 -30.04 -42.73
N LEU A 239 -7.89 -28.76 -42.92
CA LEU A 239 -8.34 -28.22 -44.22
C LEU A 239 -7.23 -28.33 -45.28
N TRP A 240 -5.97 -28.09 -44.90
CA TRP A 240 -4.83 -28.22 -45.80
C TRP A 240 -4.60 -29.67 -46.25
N ILE A 241 -4.68 -30.63 -45.32
CA ILE A 241 -4.57 -32.07 -45.63
C ILE A 241 -5.74 -32.52 -46.52
N GLY A 242 -6.97 -32.14 -46.17
CA GLY A 242 -8.16 -32.50 -46.94
C GLY A 242 -8.17 -31.90 -48.35
N ALA A 243 -7.63 -30.69 -48.54
CA ALA A 243 -7.49 -30.08 -49.85
C ALA A 243 -6.48 -30.82 -50.75
N ARG A 244 -5.42 -31.42 -50.17
CA ARG A 244 -4.41 -32.18 -50.91
C ARG A 244 -4.84 -33.60 -51.30
N GLN A 245 -5.87 -34.17 -50.66
CA GLN A 245 -6.40 -35.49 -51.04
C GLN A 245 -7.30 -35.46 -52.29
N LYS A 246 -7.68 -34.28 -52.78
CA LYS A 246 -8.53 -34.12 -53.98
C LYS A 246 -7.74 -33.92 -55.28
N VAL A 247 -6.43 -34.18 -55.27
CA VAL A 247 -5.53 -34.23 -56.44
C VAL A 247 -4.96 -35.63 -56.52
#